data_AF-A0A8H7NAI1-F1
#
_entry.id   AF-A0A8H7NAI1-F1
#
_cell.length_a   1.000
_cell.length_b   1.000
_cell.length_c   1.000
_cell.angle_alpha   90.00
_cell.angle_beta   90.00
_cell.angle_gamma   90.00
#
_symmetry.space_group_name_H-M   'P 1'
#
loop_
_entity.id
_entity.type
_entity.pdbx_description
1 polymer ?
#
loop_
_entity_poly.entity_id
_entity_poly.type
_entity_poly.pdbx_seq_one_letter_code
_entity_poly.pdbx_strand_id
1 'polypeptide(L)'
;MDFKYVRRCTHMVKQLLLGDAPLECTVEQTAFAAFRHRKAEADRSDPVFQGSYKLLCLHVMQNLTELSGEYPLLEDNEKPPSELVPDPRAWFNLAKRASDLGFESQTVTNRLSNDPDRAEAKRALLNARKPDLYSYESSGFDTLITTIIDTFNKAHRVQERQPQSTLTCSCPGEPLNRRCGRQYSSAYFRDRHSLTAENFTCCVEKDADITSLFVRRSVFLAFWGLHDTDGQERFNISNEDEMDMGESPLESGDANMPDLPAFTRRKRPRDQPRATGSGRSGLKPDGTSAPVKGAKKQAATPAKGAIRPAKVGKPSQSSKPGPRSIQKSVERKLNKENQDAQKANQKEVLPTEARIEIKNMFDKKVIQTCRRQSVIQAVEGLLRQSPDAHLFDKEGRGIILEDCVNVDCVLIDMEL
;
A
#
# COMPACT_ATOMS: atom_id res chain seq x y z
N MET A 1 -2.15 12.61 3.64
CA MET A 1 -2.55 11.19 3.77
C MET A 1 -1.67 10.33 2.88
N ASP A 2 -1.11 9.23 3.39
CA ASP A 2 -0.30 8.32 2.56
C ASP A 2 -1.13 7.14 2.04
N PHE A 3 -1.57 7.27 0.79
CA PHE A 3 -2.38 6.26 0.13
C PHE A 3 -1.58 5.06 -0.40
N LYS A 4 -0.24 4.98 -0.30
CA LYS A 4 0.52 3.90 -0.95
C LYS A 4 0.17 2.51 -0.40
N TYR A 5 -0.04 2.42 0.90
CA TYR A 5 -0.41 1.18 1.58
C TYR A 5 -1.85 0.75 1.25
N VAL A 6 -2.81 1.68 1.36
CA VAL A 6 -4.23 1.48 0.97
C VAL A 6 -4.36 1.18 -0.53
N ARG A 7 -3.55 1.80 -1.38
CA ARG A 7 -3.48 1.55 -2.83
C ARG A 7 -3.01 0.13 -3.14
N ARG A 8 -2.09 -0.45 -2.35
CA ARG A 8 -1.72 -1.86 -2.54
C ARG A 8 -2.83 -2.78 -2.07
N CYS A 9 -3.48 -2.46 -0.94
CA CYS A 9 -4.65 -3.20 -0.45
C CYS A 9 -5.77 -3.25 -1.51
N THR A 10 -6.20 -2.09 -2.01
CA THR A 10 -7.20 -1.99 -3.08
C THR A 10 -6.77 -2.66 -4.39
N HIS A 11 -5.47 -2.66 -4.74
CA HIS A 11 -5.00 -3.43 -5.89
C HIS A 11 -5.16 -4.95 -5.70
N MET A 12 -4.89 -5.49 -4.50
CA MET A 12 -5.11 -6.91 -4.22
C MET A 12 -6.61 -7.26 -4.22
N VAL A 13 -7.47 -6.41 -3.66
CA VAL A 13 -8.94 -6.59 -3.71
C VAL A 13 -9.45 -6.53 -5.16
N LYS A 14 -8.95 -5.60 -5.99
CA LYS A 14 -9.23 -5.59 -7.44
C LYS A 14 -8.85 -6.91 -8.10
N GLN A 15 -7.62 -7.37 -7.89
CA GLN A 15 -7.09 -8.63 -8.44
C GLN A 15 -7.79 -9.88 -7.90
N LEU A 16 -8.46 -9.78 -6.75
CA LEU A 16 -9.30 -10.83 -6.20
C LEU A 16 -10.66 -10.93 -6.89
N LEU A 17 -11.29 -9.79 -7.20
CA LEU A 17 -12.66 -9.70 -7.72
C LEU A 17 -12.71 -9.73 -9.25
N LEU A 18 -11.85 -8.95 -9.90
CA LEU A 18 -11.79 -8.76 -11.36
C LEU A 18 -10.60 -9.45 -12.04
N GLY A 19 -9.59 -9.86 -11.25
CA GLY A 19 -8.30 -10.26 -11.81
C GLY A 19 -7.68 -9.14 -12.64
N ASP A 20 -7.25 -9.49 -13.86
CA ASP A 20 -6.63 -8.56 -14.80
C ASP A 20 -7.62 -7.71 -15.61
N ALA A 21 -8.94 -7.91 -15.46
CA ALA A 21 -9.93 -7.10 -16.16
C ALA A 21 -9.80 -5.59 -15.82
N PRO A 22 -10.17 -4.68 -16.74
CA PRO A 22 -10.12 -3.24 -16.48
C PRO A 22 -11.05 -2.84 -15.31
N LEU A 23 -10.70 -1.75 -14.62
CA LEU A 23 -11.60 -1.10 -13.67
C LEU A 23 -12.49 -0.12 -14.44
N GLU A 24 -13.77 -0.44 -14.56
CA GLU A 24 -14.80 0.46 -15.09
C GLU A 24 -15.28 1.47 -14.03
N CYS A 25 -15.14 1.11 -12.74
CA CYS A 25 -15.61 1.87 -11.58
C CYS A 25 -14.57 1.78 -10.44
N THR A 26 -14.89 2.29 -9.23
CA THR A 26 -13.96 2.14 -8.10
C THR A 26 -13.89 0.69 -7.60
N VAL A 27 -12.80 0.34 -6.90
CA VAL A 27 -12.65 -1.00 -6.28
C VAL A 27 -13.75 -1.27 -5.25
N GLU A 28 -14.22 -0.24 -4.56
CA GLU A 28 -15.35 -0.34 -3.62
C GLU A 28 -16.68 -0.59 -4.34
N GLN A 29 -16.96 0.13 -5.44
CA GLN A 29 -18.16 -0.14 -6.26
C GLN A 29 -18.13 -1.55 -6.86
N THR A 30 -16.95 -2.02 -7.29
CA THR A 30 -16.71 -3.40 -7.72
C THR A 30 -17.00 -4.39 -6.59
N ALA A 31 -16.50 -4.13 -5.38
CA ALA A 31 -16.73 -4.98 -4.21
C ALA A 31 -18.20 -5.01 -3.79
N PHE A 32 -18.92 -3.88 -3.89
CA PHE A 32 -20.35 -3.80 -3.63
C PHE A 32 -21.16 -4.60 -4.65
N ALA A 33 -20.83 -4.50 -5.94
CA ALA A 33 -21.45 -5.31 -7.00
C ALA A 33 -21.17 -6.82 -6.85
N ALA A 34 -20.03 -7.18 -6.25
CA ALA A 34 -19.68 -8.55 -5.88
C ALA A 34 -20.30 -9.03 -4.56
N PHE A 35 -20.96 -8.16 -3.79
CA PHE A 35 -21.51 -8.53 -2.47
C PHE A 35 -22.87 -9.21 -2.59
N ARG A 36 -22.98 -10.44 -2.06
CA ARG A 36 -24.19 -11.29 -2.14
C ARG A 36 -25.38 -10.75 -1.36
N HIS A 37 -25.12 -10.12 -0.22
CA HIS A 37 -26.16 -9.65 0.71
C HIS A 37 -26.61 -8.21 0.47
N ARG A 38 -26.20 -7.58 -0.65
CA ARG A 38 -26.71 -6.25 -1.00
C ARG A 38 -28.23 -6.31 -1.20
N LYS A 39 -28.96 -5.39 -0.56
CA LYS A 39 -30.36 -5.13 -0.91
C LYS A 39 -30.39 -4.35 -2.23
N ALA A 40 -31.44 -4.52 -3.04
CA ALA A 40 -31.55 -3.80 -4.31
C ALA A 40 -31.55 -2.26 -4.16
N GLU A 41 -31.98 -1.78 -2.99
CA GLU A 41 -32.04 -0.36 -2.60
C GLU A 41 -30.87 0.07 -1.69
N ALA A 42 -29.95 -0.84 -1.34
CA ALA A 42 -28.79 -0.48 -0.53
C ALA A 42 -27.76 0.28 -1.37
N ASP A 43 -27.17 1.33 -0.80
CA ASP A 43 -25.94 1.95 -1.29
C ASP A 43 -24.72 1.36 -0.55
N ARG A 44 -23.51 1.74 -0.98
CA ARG A 44 -22.21 1.43 -0.36
C ARG A 44 -22.12 1.80 1.12
N SER A 45 -23.02 2.66 1.63
CA SER A 45 -23.14 2.95 3.06
C SER A 45 -23.75 1.81 3.89
N ASP A 46 -24.17 0.69 3.28
CA ASP A 46 -24.68 -0.48 3.99
C ASP A 46 -23.64 -1.01 5.03
N PRO A 47 -24.03 -1.13 6.32
CA PRO A 47 -23.08 -1.44 7.39
C PRO A 47 -22.55 -2.88 7.31
N VAL A 48 -23.31 -3.82 6.75
CA VAL A 48 -22.89 -5.22 6.60
C VAL A 48 -21.84 -5.32 5.49
N PHE A 49 -22.07 -4.65 4.36
CA PHE A 49 -21.07 -4.51 3.31
C PHE A 49 -19.80 -3.80 3.83
N GLN A 50 -19.92 -2.66 4.50
CA GLN A 50 -18.77 -1.91 5.00
C GLN A 50 -17.96 -2.70 6.03
N GLY A 51 -18.62 -3.41 6.95
CA GLY A 51 -17.96 -4.34 7.88
C GLY A 51 -17.20 -5.45 7.13
N SER A 52 -17.86 -6.14 6.20
CA SER A 52 -17.25 -7.19 5.37
C SER A 52 -16.06 -6.68 4.54
N TYR A 53 -16.19 -5.51 3.91
CA TYR A 53 -15.15 -4.92 3.07
C TYR A 53 -13.93 -4.51 3.88
N LYS A 54 -14.14 -3.96 5.09
CA LYS A 54 -13.06 -3.66 6.06
C LYS A 54 -12.35 -4.92 6.55
N LEU A 55 -13.09 -5.97 6.89
CA LEU A 55 -12.50 -7.26 7.27
C LEU A 55 -11.70 -7.91 6.14
N LEU A 56 -12.13 -7.75 4.88
CA LEU A 56 -11.38 -8.20 3.71
C LEU A 56 -10.08 -7.38 3.53
N CYS A 57 -10.15 -6.06 3.68
CA CYS A 57 -8.99 -5.18 3.60
C CYS A 57 -7.96 -5.48 4.72
N LEU A 58 -8.41 -5.73 5.95
CA LEU A 58 -7.54 -6.18 7.04
C LEU A 58 -6.85 -7.50 6.70
N HIS A 59 -7.57 -8.49 6.13
CA HIS A 59 -6.95 -9.76 5.73
C HIS A 59 -5.90 -9.60 4.63
N VAL A 60 -6.12 -8.67 3.68
CA VAL A 60 -5.11 -8.29 2.68
C VAL A 60 -3.89 -7.63 3.34
N MET A 61 -4.11 -6.73 4.29
CA MET A 61 -3.04 -6.06 5.05
C MET A 61 -2.19 -7.05 5.86
N GLN A 62 -2.83 -8.03 6.51
CA GLN A 62 -2.19 -9.13 7.24
C GLN A 62 -1.27 -10.00 6.36
N ASN A 63 -1.52 -10.08 5.05
CA ASN A 63 -0.86 -11.02 4.13
C ASN A 63 -0.27 -10.33 2.90
N LEU A 64 0.03 -9.03 3.03
CA LEU A 64 0.45 -8.19 1.93
C LEU A 64 1.69 -8.74 1.20
N THR A 65 2.69 -9.25 1.93
CA THR A 65 3.91 -9.82 1.34
C THR A 65 3.63 -11.01 0.43
N GLU A 66 2.85 -11.96 0.92
CA GLU A 66 2.52 -13.22 0.23
C GLU A 66 1.55 -12.99 -0.92
N LEU A 67 0.59 -12.07 -0.78
CA LEU A 67 -0.32 -11.71 -1.86
C LEU A 67 0.38 -10.93 -2.98
N SER A 68 1.31 -10.06 -2.62
CA SER A 68 1.88 -9.08 -3.57
C SER A 68 3.19 -9.48 -4.23
N GLY A 69 3.94 -10.44 -3.65
CA GLY A 69 5.31 -10.73 -4.07
C GLY A 69 6.31 -9.59 -3.80
N GLU A 70 5.95 -8.60 -2.98
CA GLU A 70 6.82 -7.46 -2.67
C GLU A 70 7.21 -7.45 -1.19
N TYR A 71 8.51 -7.42 -0.91
CA TYR A 71 9.02 -7.25 0.45
C TYR A 71 8.68 -5.86 1.03
N PRO A 72 8.52 -5.69 2.36
CA PRO A 72 8.34 -4.37 2.99
C PRO A 72 9.55 -3.45 2.78
N LEU A 73 9.57 -2.25 3.40
CA LEU A 73 10.81 -1.47 3.42
C LEU A 73 11.87 -2.20 4.26
N LEU A 74 13.11 -2.21 3.80
CA LEU A 74 14.20 -2.88 4.51
C LEU A 74 14.61 -2.07 5.74
N GLU A 75 14.95 -2.76 6.83
CA GLU A 75 15.67 -2.16 7.95
C GLU A 75 17.13 -1.87 7.59
N ASP A 76 17.79 -1.02 8.38
CA ASP A 76 19.20 -0.71 8.19
C ASP A 76 20.07 -1.98 8.25
N ASN A 77 20.86 -2.20 7.20
CA ASN A 77 21.71 -3.38 6.97
C ASN A 77 20.98 -4.69 6.62
N GLU A 78 19.65 -4.67 6.48
CA GLU A 78 18.90 -5.80 5.95
C GLU A 78 19.15 -5.96 4.43
N LYS A 79 19.16 -7.22 3.96
CA LYS A 79 19.24 -7.53 2.53
C LYS A 79 17.87 -8.03 2.06
N PRO A 80 17.38 -7.59 0.90
CA PRO A 80 16.13 -8.11 0.36
C PRO A 80 16.29 -9.63 0.07
N PRO A 81 15.25 -10.45 0.28
CA PRO A 81 15.26 -11.83 -0.17
C PRO A 81 15.47 -11.90 -1.68
N SER A 82 16.13 -12.95 -2.16
CA SER A 82 16.60 -13.04 -3.55
C SER A 82 15.45 -12.98 -4.56
N GLU A 83 14.33 -13.62 -4.26
CA GLU A 83 13.09 -13.56 -5.04
C GLU A 83 11.90 -13.64 -4.06
N LEU A 84 10.86 -12.84 -4.30
CA LEU A 84 9.54 -13.06 -3.74
C LEU A 84 8.56 -13.28 -4.89
N VAL A 85 7.83 -14.38 -4.83
CA VAL A 85 6.74 -14.71 -5.74
C VAL A 85 5.45 -14.69 -4.93
N PRO A 86 4.32 -14.17 -5.46
CA PRO A 86 3.03 -14.28 -4.79
C PRO A 86 2.69 -15.75 -4.47
N ASP A 87 2.34 -16.03 -3.22
CA ASP A 87 2.00 -17.37 -2.74
C ASP A 87 0.57 -17.74 -3.19
N PRO A 88 0.38 -18.83 -3.97
CA PRO A 88 -0.95 -19.33 -4.31
C PRO A 88 -1.84 -19.60 -3.10
N ARG A 89 -1.25 -20.01 -1.96
CA ARG A 89 -1.99 -20.32 -0.71
C ARG A 89 -2.56 -19.05 -0.07
N ALA A 90 -1.81 -17.96 -0.07
CA ALA A 90 -2.32 -16.66 0.37
C ALA A 90 -3.49 -16.18 -0.51
N TRP A 91 -3.40 -16.36 -1.82
CA TRP A 91 -4.49 -16.03 -2.75
C TRP A 91 -5.73 -16.93 -2.58
N PHE A 92 -5.55 -18.22 -2.33
CA PHE A 92 -6.63 -19.15 -2.01
C PHE A 92 -7.32 -18.77 -0.68
N ASN A 93 -6.54 -18.51 0.37
CA ASN A 93 -7.05 -18.08 1.67
C ASN A 93 -7.78 -16.73 1.60
N LEU A 94 -7.30 -15.79 0.80
CA LEU A 94 -8.00 -14.53 0.54
C LEU A 94 -9.33 -14.74 -0.19
N ALA A 95 -9.40 -15.65 -1.18
CA ALA A 95 -10.65 -16.00 -1.86
C ALA A 95 -11.65 -16.70 -0.92
N LYS A 96 -11.17 -17.60 -0.05
CA LYS A 96 -11.97 -18.22 1.01
C LYS A 96 -12.53 -17.16 1.96
N ARG A 97 -11.66 -16.29 2.48
CA ARG A 97 -12.06 -15.19 3.37
C ARG A 97 -13.07 -14.24 2.70
N ALA A 98 -12.94 -13.98 1.41
CA ALA A 98 -13.91 -13.17 0.67
C ALA A 98 -15.27 -13.87 0.55
N SER A 99 -15.30 -15.16 0.24
CA SER A 99 -16.53 -15.96 0.21
C SER A 99 -17.19 -16.04 1.59
N ASP A 100 -16.42 -16.26 2.65
CA ASP A 100 -16.90 -16.28 4.05
C ASP A 100 -17.50 -14.92 4.46
N LEU A 101 -16.99 -13.83 3.90
CA LEU A 101 -17.48 -12.45 4.10
C LEU A 101 -18.61 -12.05 3.13
N GLY A 102 -19.12 -12.98 2.31
CA GLY A 102 -20.25 -12.74 1.40
C GLY A 102 -19.90 -12.10 0.05
N PHE A 103 -18.62 -12.07 -0.36
CA PHE A 103 -18.20 -11.62 -1.69
C PHE A 103 -18.15 -12.78 -2.68
N GLU A 104 -18.72 -12.56 -3.87
CA GLU A 104 -18.77 -13.54 -4.95
C GLU A 104 -18.43 -12.88 -6.29
N SER A 105 -17.55 -13.54 -7.04
CA SER A 105 -17.18 -13.17 -8.39
C SER A 105 -16.62 -14.41 -9.10
N GLN A 106 -16.60 -14.41 -10.43
CA GLN A 106 -16.00 -15.50 -11.19
C GLN A 106 -14.53 -15.72 -10.78
N THR A 107 -13.79 -14.65 -10.47
CA THR A 107 -12.40 -14.71 -10.01
C THR A 107 -12.26 -15.39 -8.65
N VAL A 108 -13.14 -15.08 -7.69
CA VAL A 108 -13.20 -15.76 -6.37
C VAL A 108 -13.51 -17.25 -6.55
N THR A 109 -14.54 -17.60 -7.31
CA THR A 109 -14.92 -19.01 -7.59
C THR A 109 -13.80 -19.79 -8.30
N ASN A 110 -13.14 -19.16 -9.27
CA ASN A 110 -11.99 -19.74 -9.97
C ASN A 110 -10.81 -19.99 -9.00
N ARG A 111 -10.52 -19.06 -8.08
CA ARG A 111 -9.45 -19.24 -7.08
C ARG A 111 -9.80 -20.35 -6.09
N LEU A 112 -11.06 -20.43 -5.62
CA LEU A 112 -11.54 -21.49 -4.73
C LEU A 112 -11.51 -22.88 -5.37
N SER A 113 -11.66 -22.97 -6.69
CA SER A 113 -11.56 -24.24 -7.43
C SER A 113 -10.11 -24.75 -7.56
N ASN A 114 -9.11 -23.90 -7.30
CA ASN A 114 -7.68 -24.19 -7.45
C ASN A 114 -6.97 -24.24 -6.08
N ASP A 115 -7.43 -25.14 -5.21
CA ASP A 115 -6.82 -25.42 -3.90
C ASP A 115 -5.35 -25.89 -4.05
N PRO A 116 -4.36 -25.12 -3.53
CA PRO A 116 -2.95 -25.48 -3.60
C PRO A 116 -2.59 -26.73 -2.79
N ASP A 117 -3.29 -27.01 -1.68
CA ASP A 117 -3.06 -28.24 -0.90
C ASP A 117 -3.61 -29.46 -1.63
N ARG A 118 -4.75 -29.34 -2.30
CA ARG A 118 -5.26 -30.40 -3.19
C ARG A 118 -4.29 -30.67 -4.35
N ALA A 119 -3.75 -29.62 -4.96
CA ALA A 119 -2.76 -29.74 -6.02
C ALA A 119 -1.47 -30.42 -5.54
N GLU A 120 -0.98 -30.04 -4.35
CA GLU A 120 0.22 -30.61 -3.74
C GLU A 120 0.02 -32.07 -3.31
N ALA A 121 -1.10 -32.41 -2.67
CA ALA A 121 -1.46 -33.78 -2.29
C ALA A 121 -1.55 -34.70 -3.52
N LYS A 122 -2.20 -34.22 -4.61
CA LYS A 122 -2.26 -34.93 -5.89
C LYS A 122 -0.85 -35.14 -6.49
N ARG A 123 -0.01 -34.11 -6.46
CA ARG A 123 1.38 -34.17 -6.93
C ARG A 123 2.22 -35.15 -6.12
N ALA A 124 2.06 -35.17 -4.79
CA ALA A 124 2.76 -36.07 -3.89
C ALA A 124 2.43 -37.55 -4.18
N LEU A 125 1.15 -37.89 -4.35
CA LEU A 125 0.72 -39.25 -4.71
C LEU A 125 1.37 -39.72 -6.03
N LEU A 126 1.25 -38.93 -7.10
CA LEU A 126 1.77 -39.27 -8.43
C LEU A 126 3.32 -39.28 -8.51
N ASN A 127 4.00 -38.55 -7.62
CA ASN A 127 5.47 -38.59 -7.52
C ASN A 127 5.96 -39.77 -6.67
N ALA A 128 5.22 -40.17 -5.63
CA ALA A 128 5.58 -41.29 -4.76
C ALA A 128 5.46 -42.65 -5.48
N ARG A 129 4.57 -42.74 -6.47
CA ARG A 129 4.36 -43.93 -7.31
C ARG A 129 4.17 -43.52 -8.77
N LYS A 130 5.14 -43.88 -9.62
CA LYS A 130 5.15 -43.54 -11.05
C LYS A 130 3.86 -44.02 -11.74
N PRO A 131 3.11 -43.16 -12.45
CA PRO A 131 1.87 -43.55 -13.14
C PRO A 131 2.04 -44.69 -14.13
N ASP A 132 3.21 -44.79 -14.77
CA ASP A 132 3.54 -45.85 -15.75
C ASP A 132 3.62 -47.26 -15.13
N LEU A 133 3.72 -47.36 -13.79
CA LEU A 133 3.91 -48.60 -13.04
C LEU A 133 2.83 -48.86 -11.98
N TYR A 134 2.09 -47.82 -11.59
CA TYR A 134 1.09 -47.87 -10.53
C TYR A 134 -0.12 -46.99 -10.87
N SER A 135 -1.31 -47.57 -10.84
CA SER A 135 -2.58 -46.84 -10.97
C SER A 135 -3.28 -46.75 -9.62
N TYR A 136 -3.75 -45.56 -9.26
CA TYR A 136 -4.77 -45.40 -8.21
C TYR A 136 -6.15 -45.63 -8.80
N GLU A 137 -7.06 -46.24 -8.05
CA GLU A 137 -8.45 -46.41 -8.50
C GLU A 137 -9.16 -45.06 -8.51
N SER A 138 -9.82 -44.72 -9.62
CA SER A 138 -10.47 -43.41 -9.81
C SER A 138 -11.54 -43.10 -8.75
N SER A 139 -12.19 -44.13 -8.21
CA SER A 139 -13.19 -44.03 -7.14
C SER A 139 -12.62 -43.60 -5.79
N GLY A 140 -11.37 -43.99 -5.47
CA GLY A 140 -10.71 -43.74 -4.19
C GLY A 140 -9.64 -42.65 -4.22
N PHE A 141 -9.23 -42.17 -5.40
CA PHE A 141 -8.14 -41.20 -5.53
C PHE A 141 -8.41 -39.86 -4.81
N ASP A 142 -9.65 -39.34 -4.90
CA ASP A 142 -10.03 -38.12 -4.18
C ASP A 142 -10.10 -38.33 -2.66
N THR A 143 -10.42 -39.54 -2.18
CA THR A 143 -10.35 -39.90 -0.75
C THR A 143 -8.91 -39.88 -0.24
N LEU A 144 -7.95 -40.39 -1.03
CA LEU A 144 -6.52 -40.34 -0.70
C LEU A 144 -6.01 -38.89 -0.63
N ILE A 145 -6.39 -38.05 -1.60
CA ILE A 145 -6.09 -36.62 -1.60
C ILE A 145 -6.64 -35.96 -0.33
N THR A 146 -7.92 -36.20 0.00
CA THR A 146 -8.57 -35.64 1.19
C THR A 146 -7.85 -36.04 2.48
N THR A 147 -7.46 -37.32 2.61
CA THR A 147 -6.68 -37.83 3.76
C THR A 147 -5.33 -37.13 3.94
N ILE A 148 -4.67 -36.74 2.84
CA ILE A 148 -3.41 -35.99 2.89
C ILE A 148 -3.66 -34.54 3.31
N ILE A 149 -4.69 -33.89 2.77
CA ILE A 149 -5.09 -32.52 3.18
C ILE A 149 -5.45 -32.50 4.67
N ASP A 150 -6.23 -33.46 5.17
CA ASP A 150 -6.55 -33.61 6.59
C ASP A 150 -5.31 -33.84 7.47
N THR A 151 -4.23 -34.37 6.89
CA THR A 151 -2.94 -34.52 7.56
C THR A 151 -2.15 -33.21 7.56
N PHE A 152 -2.19 -32.42 6.48
CA PHE A 152 -1.64 -31.06 6.45
C PHE A 152 -2.37 -30.14 7.46
N ASN A 153 -3.70 -30.25 7.57
CA ASN A 153 -4.53 -29.48 8.50
C ASN A 153 -4.24 -29.75 9.99
N LYS A 154 -3.51 -30.82 10.33
CA LYS A 154 -3.03 -31.09 11.70
C LYS A 154 -1.79 -30.26 12.05
N ALA A 155 -1.13 -29.63 11.08
CA ALA A 155 0.01 -28.77 11.34
C ALA A 155 -0.44 -27.53 12.14
N HIS A 156 0.14 -27.34 13.32
CA HIS A 156 -0.04 -26.10 14.07
C HIS A 156 0.95 -25.07 13.60
N ARG A 157 0.51 -23.82 13.51
CA ARG A 157 1.39 -22.69 13.21
C ARG A 157 2.44 -22.61 14.31
N VAL A 158 3.71 -22.62 13.94
CA VAL A 158 4.79 -22.20 14.84
C VAL A 158 4.55 -20.72 15.12
N GLN A 159 3.90 -20.43 16.25
CA GLN A 159 4.05 -19.12 16.87
C GLN A 159 5.51 -19.04 17.32
N GLU A 160 6.33 -18.43 16.48
CA GLU A 160 7.44 -17.63 17.00
C GLU A 160 6.89 -16.82 18.17
N ARG A 161 7.62 -16.75 19.29
CA ARG A 161 7.30 -15.85 20.40
C ARG A 161 7.59 -14.41 19.98
N GLN A 162 6.89 -13.94 18.96
CA GLN A 162 6.85 -12.53 18.64
C GLN A 162 6.16 -11.83 19.82
N PRO A 163 6.75 -10.76 20.36
CA PRO A 163 6.14 -10.04 21.46
C PRO A 163 4.75 -9.57 21.04
N GLN A 164 3.78 -9.62 21.97
CA GLN A 164 2.45 -9.06 21.75
C GLN A 164 2.59 -7.62 21.26
N SER A 165 2.10 -7.34 20.05
CA SER A 165 2.21 -5.99 19.48
C SER A 165 1.26 -5.07 20.23
N THR A 166 1.80 -4.16 21.02
CA THR A 166 1.03 -3.12 21.70
C THR A 166 0.69 -1.97 20.75
N LEU A 167 -0.30 -1.15 21.11
CA LEU A 167 -0.64 0.07 20.38
C LEU A 167 0.20 1.27 20.85
N THR A 168 0.53 1.31 22.13
CA THR A 168 1.33 2.36 22.77
C THR A 168 2.52 1.75 23.50
N CYS A 169 3.52 2.56 23.83
CA CYS A 169 4.72 2.11 24.54
C CYS A 169 5.41 3.23 25.34
N SER A 170 6.06 2.82 26.43
CA SER A 170 6.80 3.70 27.36
C SER A 170 8.22 4.03 26.90
N CYS A 171 8.73 3.26 25.94
CA CYS A 171 9.96 3.54 25.19
C CYS A 171 9.67 4.40 23.95
N PRO A 172 10.69 5.00 23.31
CA PRO A 172 10.53 5.65 22.01
C PRO A 172 9.84 4.73 20.99
N GLY A 173 8.73 5.21 20.42
CA GLY A 173 7.86 4.44 19.53
C GLY A 173 8.30 4.50 18.07
N GLU A 174 7.36 4.35 17.14
CA GLU A 174 7.67 4.38 15.71
C GLU A 174 8.10 5.79 15.30
N PRO A 175 9.32 6.01 14.74
CA PRO A 175 9.80 7.34 14.39
C PRO A 175 8.92 8.06 13.35
N LEU A 176 8.76 9.39 13.47
CA LEU A 176 7.87 10.20 12.60
C LEU A 176 8.09 9.96 11.09
N ASN A 177 9.34 9.85 10.64
CA ASN A 177 9.69 9.60 9.24
C ASN A 177 9.31 8.19 8.74
N ARG A 178 9.03 7.26 9.65
CA ARG A 178 8.58 5.88 9.37
C ARG A 178 7.07 5.70 9.56
N ARG A 179 6.36 6.71 10.10
CA ARG A 179 4.89 6.67 10.25
C ARG A 179 4.15 6.72 8.90
N CYS A 180 4.78 7.23 7.84
CA CYS A 180 4.20 7.30 6.50
C CYS A 180 4.61 6.12 5.60
N GLY A 181 3.77 5.78 4.62
CA GLY A 181 4.13 4.87 3.53
C GLY A 181 3.98 3.38 3.85
N ARG A 182 4.82 2.59 3.19
CA ARG A 182 4.95 1.13 3.43
C ARG A 182 5.62 0.93 4.80
N GLN A 183 5.19 -0.08 5.55
CA GLN A 183 5.89 -0.46 6.78
C GLN A 183 7.31 -0.96 6.46
N TYR A 184 8.21 -0.80 7.44
CA TYR A 184 9.48 -1.51 7.46
C TYR A 184 9.27 -2.98 7.85
N SER A 185 10.21 -3.84 7.46
CA SER A 185 10.12 -5.30 7.61
C SER A 185 9.91 -5.71 9.07
N SER A 186 10.72 -5.22 10.01
CA SER A 186 10.58 -5.58 11.43
C SER A 186 9.21 -5.21 12.00
N ALA A 187 8.72 -4.01 11.67
CA ALA A 187 7.40 -3.53 12.06
C ALA A 187 6.28 -4.34 11.38
N TYR A 188 6.40 -4.62 10.08
CA TYR A 188 5.42 -5.42 9.35
C TYR A 188 5.32 -6.84 9.91
N PHE A 189 6.44 -7.56 10.05
CA PHE A 189 6.40 -8.96 10.47
C PHE A 189 5.93 -9.13 11.92
N ARG A 190 6.28 -8.20 12.81
CA ARG A 190 5.77 -8.13 14.19
C ARG A 190 4.26 -7.83 14.23
N ASP A 191 3.84 -6.74 13.58
CA ASP A 191 2.50 -6.18 13.77
C ASP A 191 1.43 -6.92 12.95
N ARG A 192 1.79 -7.57 11.82
CA ARG A 192 0.83 -8.05 10.81
C ARG A 192 -0.25 -8.98 11.36
N HIS A 193 0.04 -9.76 12.40
CA HIS A 193 -0.94 -10.67 13.00
C HIS A 193 -1.87 -9.98 14.01
N SER A 194 -1.50 -8.80 14.47
CA SER A 194 -2.33 -7.92 15.28
C SER A 194 -3.19 -6.95 14.45
N LEU A 195 -3.15 -7.00 13.11
CA LEU A 195 -4.03 -6.24 12.23
C LEU A 195 -5.45 -6.86 12.19
N THR A 196 -6.10 -6.94 13.36
CA THR A 196 -7.44 -7.50 13.56
C THR A 196 -8.48 -6.40 13.75
N ALA A 197 -9.77 -6.72 13.58
CA ALA A 197 -10.84 -5.77 13.87
C ALA A 197 -10.80 -5.31 15.33
N GLU A 198 -10.65 -6.27 16.26
CA GLU A 198 -10.50 -6.03 17.71
C GLU A 198 -9.42 -5.00 18.04
N ASN A 199 -8.18 -5.17 17.56
CA ASN A 199 -7.11 -4.20 17.80
C ASN A 199 -7.35 -2.84 17.12
N PHE A 200 -8.29 -2.76 16.18
CA PHE A 200 -8.59 -1.54 15.44
C PHE A 200 -9.80 -0.80 16.05
N THR A 201 -10.75 -1.51 16.68
CA THR A 201 -11.90 -0.94 17.38
C THR A 201 -11.70 -0.75 18.88
N CYS A 202 -10.75 -1.46 19.52
CA CYS A 202 -10.52 -1.35 20.96
C CYS A 202 -10.16 0.07 21.43
N CYS A 203 -10.45 0.33 22.71
CA CYS A 203 -9.93 1.49 23.45
C CYS A 203 -8.40 1.41 23.52
N VAL A 204 -7.74 2.57 23.45
CA VAL A 204 -6.27 2.64 23.51
C VAL A 204 -5.82 3.33 24.78
N GLU A 205 -5.07 2.61 25.61
CA GLU A 205 -4.38 3.16 26.78
C GLU A 205 -3.29 4.15 26.35
N LYS A 206 -3.24 5.31 27.02
CA LYS A 206 -2.23 6.33 26.77
C LYS A 206 -0.90 5.92 27.40
N ASP A 207 0.18 6.01 26.63
CA ASP A 207 1.56 5.83 27.09
C ASP A 207 2.44 6.92 26.42
N ALA A 208 3.76 6.88 26.65
CA ALA A 208 4.70 7.91 26.22
C ALA A 208 4.80 8.11 24.68
N ASP A 209 4.67 7.05 23.88
CA ASP A 209 4.66 7.12 22.42
C ASP A 209 3.78 6.01 21.79
N ILE A 210 3.60 6.09 20.47
CA ILE A 210 2.78 5.18 19.66
C ILE A 210 3.62 4.17 18.87
N THR A 211 3.14 2.94 18.77
CA THR A 211 3.80 1.90 17.97
C THR A 211 3.42 1.99 16.48
N SER A 212 4.13 1.24 15.64
CA SER A 212 3.79 1.05 14.24
C SER A 212 2.40 0.44 14.02
N LEU A 213 1.91 -0.38 14.97
CA LEU A 213 0.56 -0.94 14.93
C LEU A 213 -0.49 0.15 15.10
N PHE A 214 -0.31 1.06 16.07
CA PHE A 214 -1.19 2.22 16.24
C PHE A 214 -1.15 3.12 15.01
N VAL A 215 0.02 3.35 14.42
CA VAL A 215 0.12 4.10 13.15
C VAL A 215 -0.73 3.45 12.05
N ARG A 216 -0.70 2.11 11.91
CA ARG A 216 -1.57 1.40 10.94
C ARG A 216 -3.05 1.54 11.28
N ARG A 217 -3.42 1.41 12.57
CA ARG A 217 -4.78 1.66 13.07
C ARG A 217 -5.26 3.08 12.71
N SER A 218 -4.48 4.11 12.99
CA SER A 218 -4.82 5.50 12.65
C SER A 218 -5.02 5.73 11.16
N VAL A 219 -4.14 5.18 10.30
CA VAL A 219 -4.29 5.29 8.83
C VAL A 219 -5.56 4.58 8.35
N PHE A 220 -5.90 3.44 8.94
CA PHE A 220 -7.12 2.70 8.62
C PHE A 220 -8.37 3.47 9.05
N LEU A 221 -8.46 3.88 10.31
CA LEU A 221 -9.61 4.64 10.82
C LEU A 221 -9.78 5.98 10.11
N ALA A 222 -8.70 6.62 9.66
CA ALA A 222 -8.76 7.84 8.86
C ALA A 222 -9.20 7.63 7.40
N PHE A 223 -9.20 6.41 6.88
CA PHE A 223 -9.69 6.09 5.53
C PHE A 223 -11.10 5.48 5.55
N TRP A 224 -11.40 4.63 6.54
CA TRP A 224 -12.67 3.89 6.67
C TRP A 224 -13.62 4.45 7.74
N GLY A 225 -13.25 5.55 8.42
CA GLY A 225 -13.99 6.12 9.54
C GLY A 225 -13.88 5.31 10.83
N LEU A 226 -14.20 5.96 11.96
CA LEU A 226 -14.68 5.24 13.14
C LEU A 226 -16.09 4.73 12.80
N HIS A 227 -16.26 3.41 12.78
CA HIS A 227 -17.58 2.81 12.83
C HIS A 227 -17.71 2.18 14.21
N ASP A 228 -18.34 2.92 15.10
CA ASP A 228 -18.71 2.40 16.41
C ASP A 228 -19.66 1.22 16.17
N THR A 229 -19.23 0.03 16.55
CA THR A 229 -20.08 -1.15 16.58
C THR A 229 -21.03 -1.01 17.76
N ASP A 230 -22.15 -0.33 17.51
CA ASP A 230 -23.34 -0.19 18.35
C ASP A 230 -23.09 -0.02 19.86
N GLY A 231 -22.98 1.24 20.28
CA GLY A 231 -23.74 1.69 21.45
C GLY A 231 -23.23 1.30 22.84
N GLN A 232 -21.93 1.43 23.11
CA GLN A 232 -21.50 1.58 24.51
C GLN A 232 -20.46 2.69 24.70
N GLU A 233 -20.82 3.60 25.59
CA GLU A 233 -20.06 4.74 26.13
C GLU A 233 -19.63 5.81 25.12
N ARG A 234 -20.50 6.82 25.01
CA ARG A 234 -20.12 8.19 24.67
C ARG A 234 -18.86 8.56 25.44
N PHE A 235 -17.87 9.13 24.75
CA PHE A 235 -16.86 9.94 25.42
C PHE A 235 -17.54 11.17 26.04
N ASN A 236 -18.04 11.02 27.27
CA ASN A 236 -18.24 12.13 28.19
C ASN A 236 -16.86 12.68 28.53
N ILE A 237 -16.32 13.49 27.63
CA ILE A 237 -15.46 14.60 28.04
C ILE A 237 -16.43 15.58 28.71
N SER A 238 -16.66 15.40 30.02
CA SER A 238 -17.30 16.41 30.83
C SER A 238 -16.48 17.68 30.68
N ASN A 239 -17.06 18.69 30.03
CA ASN A 239 -16.64 20.07 30.21
C ASN A 239 -17.14 20.50 31.59
N GLU A 240 -16.48 20.02 32.64
CA GLU A 240 -16.70 20.40 34.03
C GLU A 240 -15.43 21.08 34.56
N ASP A 241 -15.21 22.27 34.00
CA ASP A 241 -14.44 23.37 34.59
C ASP A 241 -15.13 24.70 34.16
N GLU A 242 -16.47 24.71 34.15
CA GLU A 242 -17.21 25.99 34.22
C GLU A 242 -17.21 26.48 35.68
N MET A 243 -16.84 27.75 35.84
CA MET A 243 -16.48 28.33 37.13
C MET A 243 -17.73 28.57 37.99
N ASP A 244 -17.82 27.89 39.12
CA ASP A 244 -18.83 28.17 40.14
C ASP A 244 -18.59 29.57 40.76
N MET A 245 -19.60 30.43 40.64
CA MET A 245 -19.59 31.80 41.15
C MET A 245 -20.03 31.84 42.62
N GLY A 246 -19.16 31.38 43.52
CA GLY A 246 -19.33 31.48 44.97
C GLY A 246 -18.82 32.82 45.53
N GLU A 247 -19.68 33.54 46.25
CA GLU A 247 -19.39 34.87 46.80
C GLU A 247 -18.28 34.89 47.87
N SER A 248 -17.53 36.00 47.92
CA SER A 248 -16.51 36.26 48.96
C SER A 248 -17.12 36.51 50.34
N PRO A 249 -16.42 36.15 51.42
CA PRO A 249 -16.09 37.18 52.40
C PRO A 249 -14.59 37.51 52.49
N LEU A 250 -14.32 38.75 52.89
CA LEU A 250 -13.00 39.34 53.11
C LEU A 250 -12.28 38.70 54.31
N GLU A 251 -10.97 38.47 54.20
CA GLU A 251 -10.05 38.78 55.30
C GLU A 251 -8.62 39.05 54.82
N SER A 252 -7.90 39.90 55.57
CA SER A 252 -6.62 40.52 55.18
C SER A 252 -5.41 39.69 55.60
N GLY A 253 -4.39 39.59 54.74
CA GLY A 253 -3.09 38.98 55.08
C GLY A 253 -1.97 39.46 54.15
N ASP A 254 -0.92 40.03 54.73
CA ASP A 254 0.15 40.76 54.04
C ASP A 254 1.35 39.88 53.62
N ALA A 255 2.11 40.40 52.65
CA ALA A 255 3.54 40.16 52.39
C ALA A 255 4.10 38.86 51.73
N ASN A 256 5.12 39.14 50.89
CA ASN A 256 6.24 38.30 50.40
C ASN A 256 6.04 37.30 49.26
N MET A 257 6.40 37.78 48.06
CA MET A 257 6.70 36.99 46.86
C MET A 257 8.24 36.91 46.70
N PRO A 258 8.85 35.71 46.52
CA PRO A 258 10.26 35.58 46.15
C PRO A 258 10.45 35.32 44.65
N ASP A 259 11.43 36.02 44.04
CA ASP A 259 11.73 35.95 42.60
C ASP A 259 12.13 34.56 42.08
N LEU A 260 11.71 34.25 40.85
CA LEU A 260 12.28 33.17 40.02
C LEU A 260 13.04 33.76 38.82
N PRO A 261 14.30 33.35 38.56
CA PRO A 261 15.12 33.94 37.51
C PRO A 261 14.77 33.42 36.10
N ALA A 262 14.75 34.35 35.13
CA ALA A 262 14.44 34.07 33.74
C ALA A 262 15.51 33.20 33.04
N PHE A 263 15.11 32.05 32.47
CA PHE A 263 16.01 31.23 31.65
C PHE A 263 16.13 31.76 30.21
N THR A 264 17.33 32.23 29.87
CA THR A 264 17.61 32.88 28.58
C THR A 264 17.59 31.91 27.38
N ARG A 265 16.87 32.32 26.34
CA ARG A 265 16.75 31.71 25.01
C ARG A 265 18.11 31.60 24.28
N ARG A 266 18.80 30.45 24.39
CA ARG A 266 20.04 30.18 23.64
C ARG A 266 19.77 29.91 22.16
N LYS A 267 20.11 30.87 21.30
CA LYS A 267 20.35 30.64 19.86
C LYS A 267 21.59 29.73 19.70
N ARG A 268 21.59 28.84 18.70
CA ARG A 268 22.81 28.24 18.13
C ARG A 268 22.92 28.56 16.64
N PRO A 269 24.14 28.66 16.07
CA PRO A 269 24.35 29.22 14.73
C PRO A 269 24.28 28.18 13.61
N ARG A 270 24.23 28.68 12.38
CA ARG A 270 24.31 27.94 11.11
C ARG A 270 25.68 28.18 10.46
N ASP A 271 26.09 27.29 9.55
CA ASP A 271 27.20 27.42 8.59
C ASP A 271 28.63 27.35 9.18
N GLN A 272 29.67 26.77 8.55
CA GLN A 272 29.88 26.24 7.17
C GLN A 272 31.01 25.13 7.16
N PRO A 273 31.37 24.50 6.01
CA PRO A 273 32.16 23.24 5.95
C PRO A 273 33.64 23.36 5.54
N ARG A 274 34.41 22.27 5.71
CA ARG A 274 35.72 21.97 5.05
C ARG A 274 36.02 20.45 5.22
N ALA A 275 36.09 19.60 4.19
CA ALA A 275 37.02 19.44 3.07
C ALA A 275 38.34 18.69 3.37
N THR A 276 38.51 17.54 2.68
CA THR A 276 39.75 16.93 2.15
C THR A 276 40.98 16.63 3.04
N GLY A 277 41.38 15.34 3.05
CA GLY A 277 42.72 14.84 3.42
C GLY A 277 42.64 13.34 3.77
N SER A 278 43.09 12.38 2.94
CA SER A 278 44.47 12.07 2.53
C SER A 278 45.40 11.74 3.70
N GLY A 279 45.54 10.44 4.04
CA GLY A 279 46.53 9.93 5.00
C GLY A 279 46.66 8.41 4.89
N ARG A 280 47.87 7.90 4.61
CA ARG A 280 48.12 6.50 4.23
C ARG A 280 49.33 5.94 4.98
N SER A 281 49.08 5.08 5.97
CA SER A 281 50.06 4.21 6.64
C SER A 281 49.29 3.14 7.42
N GLY A 282 49.58 1.84 7.37
CA GLY A 282 50.73 1.16 6.76
C GLY A 282 51.44 0.30 7.80
N LEU A 283 50.84 -0.85 8.17
CA LEU A 283 51.48 -1.89 8.98
C LEU A 283 50.96 -3.28 8.55
N LYS A 284 51.90 -4.16 8.18
CA LYS A 284 51.79 -5.64 8.15
C LYS A 284 52.94 -6.16 9.03
N PRO A 285 52.74 -7.29 9.71
CA PRO A 285 53.19 -8.59 9.20
C PRO A 285 52.12 -9.68 9.47
N ASP A 286 52.40 -10.99 9.35
CA ASP A 286 52.88 -11.80 8.22
C ASP A 286 52.57 -13.28 8.57
N GLY A 287 52.61 -14.22 7.61
CA GLY A 287 52.25 -15.65 7.83
C GLY A 287 51.03 -16.08 6.99
N THR A 288 51.14 -16.65 5.79
CA THR A 288 51.89 -17.83 5.31
C THR A 288 51.20 -19.17 5.62
N SER A 289 50.34 -19.62 4.71
CA SER A 289 50.37 -21.00 4.20
C SER A 289 49.70 -21.07 2.81
N ALA A 290 50.19 -21.97 1.95
CA ALA A 290 49.95 -21.99 0.51
C ALA A 290 49.06 -23.17 0.05
N PRO A 291 48.50 -23.16 -1.17
CA PRO A 291 47.44 -24.10 -1.58
C PRO A 291 47.95 -25.35 -2.30
N VAL A 292 47.15 -26.43 -2.28
CA VAL A 292 47.38 -27.65 -3.07
C VAL A 292 46.57 -27.62 -4.38
N LYS A 293 47.22 -27.97 -5.50
CA LYS A 293 46.59 -28.17 -6.83
C LYS A 293 46.72 -29.63 -7.28
N GLY A 294 45.69 -30.13 -7.97
CA GLY A 294 45.71 -31.36 -8.76
C GLY A 294 44.28 -31.77 -9.16
N ALA A 295 43.97 -32.31 -10.34
CA ALA A 295 44.80 -32.58 -11.52
C ALA A 295 43.95 -32.57 -12.82
N LYS A 296 44.61 -32.62 -13.99
CA LYS A 296 43.99 -32.67 -15.34
C LYS A 296 43.65 -34.10 -15.78
N LYS A 297 42.68 -34.25 -16.69
CA LYS A 297 42.59 -35.21 -17.82
C LYS A 297 41.46 -34.70 -18.75
N GLN A 298 41.70 -34.20 -19.96
CA GLN A 298 42.20 -34.80 -21.22
C GLN A 298 41.28 -35.89 -21.83
N ALA A 299 41.15 -35.81 -23.16
CA ALA A 299 40.08 -36.40 -23.97
C ALA A 299 40.55 -37.58 -24.84
N ALA A 300 39.60 -38.31 -25.42
CA ALA A 300 39.85 -39.20 -26.57
C ALA A 300 38.57 -39.38 -27.42
N THR A 301 38.69 -39.21 -28.74
CA THR A 301 37.83 -39.79 -29.79
C THR A 301 38.65 -40.85 -30.55
N PRO A 302 37.99 -41.86 -31.12
CA PRO A 302 37.81 -41.90 -32.59
C PRO A 302 36.34 -42.30 -32.93
N ALA A 303 35.90 -42.59 -34.16
CA ALA A 303 36.61 -42.84 -35.44
C ALA A 303 35.84 -42.24 -36.66
N LYS A 304 35.77 -42.97 -37.77
CA LYS A 304 35.06 -42.61 -39.03
C LYS A 304 34.08 -43.71 -39.43
N GLY A 305 33.02 -43.34 -40.16
CA GLY A 305 32.22 -44.25 -40.97
C GLY A 305 31.39 -43.44 -41.97
N ALA A 306 31.54 -43.72 -43.27
CA ALA A 306 30.84 -43.01 -44.34
C ALA A 306 30.14 -44.01 -45.26
N ILE A 307 28.99 -43.63 -45.84
CA ILE A 307 28.48 -44.01 -47.18
C ILE A 307 27.18 -43.19 -47.46
N ARG A 308 26.85 -43.04 -48.74
CA ARG A 308 25.80 -42.19 -49.39
C ARG A 308 24.93 -43.12 -50.29
N PRO A 309 24.02 -42.66 -51.20
CA PRO A 309 23.10 -41.50 -51.25
C PRO A 309 21.67 -41.83 -51.84
N ALA A 310 20.74 -40.84 -51.85
CA ALA A 310 19.74 -40.55 -52.92
C ALA A 310 19.14 -39.14 -52.66
N LYS A 311 19.01 -38.15 -53.60
CA LYS A 311 18.20 -38.03 -54.85
C LYS A 311 16.69 -38.18 -54.56
N VAL A 312 15.75 -37.29 -54.95
CA VAL A 312 15.61 -36.30 -56.06
C VAL A 312 14.71 -35.11 -55.67
N GLY A 313 14.87 -33.91 -56.27
CA GLY A 313 13.76 -32.95 -56.45
C GLY A 313 14.13 -31.46 -56.71
N LYS A 314 13.68 -30.88 -57.83
CA LYS A 314 13.72 -29.45 -58.27
C LYS A 314 12.31 -29.09 -58.81
N PRO A 315 11.98 -27.84 -59.23
CA PRO A 315 12.49 -26.49 -58.90
C PRO A 315 11.34 -25.54 -58.42
N SER A 316 11.55 -24.25 -58.12
CA SER A 316 11.39 -23.13 -59.09
C SER A 316 11.55 -21.77 -58.37
N GLN A 317 11.79 -20.69 -59.13
CA GLN A 317 12.18 -19.37 -58.62
C GLN A 317 11.03 -18.36 -58.62
N SER A 318 10.97 -17.49 -57.60
CA SER A 318 10.41 -16.14 -57.73
C SER A 318 11.26 -15.14 -56.94
N SER A 319 11.44 -13.95 -57.50
CA SER A 319 12.44 -12.96 -57.06
C SER A 319 11.94 -12.07 -55.90
N LYS A 320 12.76 -11.93 -54.85
CA LYS A 320 12.55 -10.94 -53.76
C LYS A 320 13.52 -9.74 -53.90
N PRO A 321 13.10 -8.52 -53.55
CA PRO A 321 14.00 -7.36 -53.43
C PRO A 321 14.89 -7.46 -52.17
N GLY A 322 16.06 -6.81 -52.22
CA GLY A 322 17.12 -6.96 -51.22
C GLY A 322 16.93 -6.23 -49.88
N PRO A 323 17.74 -6.54 -48.85
CA PRO A 323 17.37 -6.31 -47.44
C PRO A 323 17.45 -4.85 -46.94
N ARG A 324 18.00 -3.91 -47.73
CA ARG A 324 18.35 -2.56 -47.26
C ARG A 324 17.22 -1.53 -47.28
N SER A 325 16.07 -1.85 -47.88
CA SER A 325 14.94 -0.89 -47.98
C SER A 325 14.00 -0.90 -46.77
N ILE A 326 14.01 -1.95 -45.96
CA ILE A 326 13.01 -2.13 -44.88
C ILE A 326 13.42 -1.38 -43.60
N GLN A 327 14.70 -1.44 -43.21
CA GLN A 327 15.18 -0.82 -41.96
C GLN A 327 14.91 0.70 -41.90
N LYS A 328 15.22 1.45 -42.96
CA LYS A 328 14.98 2.91 -43.01
C LYS A 328 13.50 3.32 -42.97
N SER A 329 12.57 2.42 -43.30
CA SER A 329 11.12 2.68 -43.23
C SER A 329 10.55 2.40 -41.83
N VAL A 330 11.16 1.46 -41.10
CA VAL A 330 10.79 1.14 -39.71
C VAL A 330 11.30 2.21 -38.75
N GLU A 331 12.56 2.64 -38.86
CA GLU A 331 13.14 3.69 -38.00
C GLU A 331 12.38 5.03 -38.11
N ARG A 332 11.91 5.38 -39.32
CA ARG A 332 11.13 6.61 -39.55
C ARG A 332 9.72 6.56 -38.98
N LYS A 333 9.12 5.37 -38.82
CA LYS A 333 7.82 5.23 -38.12
C LYS A 333 8.02 5.29 -36.61
N LEU A 334 9.01 4.56 -36.07
CA LEU A 334 9.30 4.52 -34.64
C LEU A 334 9.65 5.90 -34.06
N ASN A 335 10.42 6.71 -34.80
CA ASN A 335 10.75 8.07 -34.37
C ASN A 335 9.56 9.05 -34.43
N LYS A 336 8.55 8.78 -35.28
CA LYS A 336 7.35 9.63 -35.34
C LYS A 336 6.37 9.30 -34.20
N GLU A 337 6.11 8.01 -33.96
CA GLU A 337 5.31 7.58 -32.80
C GLU A 337 5.91 8.05 -31.47
N ASN A 338 7.24 8.02 -31.30
CA ASN A 338 7.88 8.56 -30.10
C ASN A 338 7.74 10.09 -29.95
N GLN A 339 7.73 10.87 -31.04
CA GLN A 339 7.51 12.32 -30.95
C GLN A 339 6.04 12.67 -30.66
N ASP A 340 5.10 11.94 -31.25
CA ASP A 340 3.67 12.17 -31.02
C ASP A 340 3.26 11.70 -29.60
N ALA A 341 3.84 10.61 -29.10
CA ALA A 341 3.67 10.16 -27.70
C ALA A 341 4.29 11.13 -26.67
N GLN A 342 5.41 11.79 -27.00
CA GLN A 342 6.01 12.82 -26.12
C GLN A 342 5.17 14.11 -26.07
N LYS A 343 4.41 14.44 -27.11
CA LYS A 343 3.48 15.58 -27.11
C LYS A 343 2.19 15.29 -26.35
N ALA A 344 1.67 14.06 -26.44
CA ALA A 344 0.44 13.67 -25.74
C ALA A 344 0.58 13.56 -24.21
N ASN A 345 1.81 13.54 -23.67
CA ASN A 345 2.07 13.30 -22.24
C ASN A 345 2.49 14.57 -21.47
N GLN A 346 2.35 15.77 -22.05
CA GLN A 346 2.37 17.03 -21.29
C GLN A 346 1.01 17.22 -20.59
N LYS A 347 0.77 16.39 -19.56
CA LYS A 347 -0.32 16.64 -18.62
C LYS A 347 0.01 17.92 -17.86
N GLU A 348 -0.76 18.97 -18.09
CA GLU A 348 -0.52 20.31 -17.56
C GLU A 348 -0.35 20.23 -16.03
N VAL A 349 0.88 20.46 -15.55
CA VAL A 349 1.22 20.29 -14.14
C VAL A 349 0.73 21.52 -13.40
N LEU A 350 -0.51 21.40 -12.91
CA LEU A 350 -1.19 22.41 -12.12
C LEU A 350 -0.26 22.93 -11.00
N PRO A 351 -0.13 24.27 -10.83
CA PRO A 351 0.79 24.85 -9.87
C PRO A 351 0.49 24.40 -8.42
N THR A 352 1.56 24.31 -7.62
CA THR A 352 1.53 23.86 -6.21
C THR A 352 0.78 24.84 -5.29
N GLU A 353 0.65 26.08 -5.74
CA GLU A 353 -0.07 27.16 -5.07
C GLU A 353 -1.28 27.56 -5.92
N ALA A 354 -2.38 27.87 -5.26
CA ALA A 354 -3.61 28.37 -5.86
C ALA A 354 -3.89 29.78 -5.34
N ARG A 355 -4.53 30.58 -6.19
CA ARG A 355 -4.85 31.98 -5.89
C ARG A 355 -6.33 32.10 -5.54
N ILE A 356 -6.63 32.74 -4.43
CA ILE A 356 -7.98 33.12 -4.04
C ILE A 356 -8.07 34.63 -4.27
N GLU A 357 -8.99 35.07 -5.11
CA GLU A 357 -9.24 36.47 -5.38
C GLU A 357 -10.61 36.84 -4.84
N ILE A 358 -10.62 37.62 -3.76
CA ILE A 358 -11.85 38.07 -3.12
C ILE A 358 -12.24 39.38 -3.79
N LYS A 359 -13.46 39.42 -4.33
CA LYS A 359 -14.12 40.61 -4.83
C LYS A 359 -15.18 41.06 -3.82
N ASN A 360 -15.28 42.37 -3.65
CA ASN A 360 -16.27 43.04 -2.81
C ASN A 360 -16.84 44.20 -3.61
N MET A 361 -18.06 44.64 -3.30
CA MET A 361 -18.79 45.70 -4.04
C MET A 361 -18.00 46.99 -4.32
N PHE A 362 -16.95 47.30 -3.54
CA PHE A 362 -16.07 48.46 -3.77
C PHE A 362 -14.90 48.20 -4.76
N ASP A 363 -14.97 47.15 -5.59
CA ASP A 363 -13.93 46.68 -6.53
C ASP A 363 -12.53 46.45 -5.91
N LYS A 364 -12.45 46.38 -4.57
CA LYS A 364 -11.20 46.09 -3.84
C LYS A 364 -10.87 44.61 -3.92
N LYS A 365 -9.99 44.28 -4.87
CA LYS A 365 -9.46 42.93 -5.08
C LYS A 365 -8.41 42.55 -4.03
N VAL A 366 -8.76 41.63 -3.13
CA VAL A 366 -7.78 41.03 -2.19
C VAL A 366 -7.32 39.69 -2.75
N ILE A 367 -6.00 39.53 -2.97
CA ILE A 367 -5.41 38.31 -3.51
C ILE A 367 -4.70 37.56 -2.39
N GLN A 368 -5.26 36.43 -1.98
CA GLN A 368 -4.65 35.51 -1.02
C GLN A 368 -4.08 34.30 -1.77
N THR A 369 -2.77 34.08 -1.65
CA THR A 369 -2.12 32.89 -2.22
C THR A 369 -1.99 31.83 -1.14
N CYS A 370 -2.40 30.60 -1.43
CA CYS A 370 -2.31 29.49 -0.48
C CYS A 370 -1.86 28.19 -1.16
N ARG A 371 -1.37 27.24 -0.37
CA ARG A 371 -1.02 25.91 -0.88
C ARG A 371 -2.29 25.22 -1.35
N ARG A 372 -2.22 24.50 -2.47
CA ARG A 372 -3.40 23.84 -3.08
C ARG A 372 -4.17 22.89 -2.13
N GLN A 373 -3.44 22.27 -1.19
CA GLN A 373 -4.01 21.40 -0.15
C GLN A 373 -4.76 22.14 0.98
N SER A 374 -4.65 23.47 1.04
CA SER A 374 -5.25 24.33 2.06
C SER A 374 -6.32 25.28 1.47
N VAL A 375 -6.63 25.17 0.17
CA VAL A 375 -7.62 26.04 -0.49
C VAL A 375 -8.98 25.90 0.14
N ILE A 376 -9.49 24.67 0.33
CA ILE A 376 -10.78 24.41 0.98
C ILE A 376 -10.83 25.10 2.35
N GLN A 377 -9.83 24.88 3.21
CA GLN A 377 -9.78 25.50 4.54
C GLN A 377 -9.73 27.03 4.51
N ALA A 378 -9.05 27.62 3.53
CA ALA A 378 -9.01 29.06 3.34
C ALA A 378 -10.35 29.62 2.85
N VAL A 379 -11.02 28.94 1.91
CA VAL A 379 -12.34 29.31 1.41
C VAL A 379 -13.41 29.12 2.50
N GLU A 380 -13.42 28.00 3.23
CA GLU A 380 -14.28 27.76 4.40
C GLU A 380 -14.12 28.85 5.47
N GLY A 381 -12.88 29.29 5.74
CA GLY A 381 -12.60 30.36 6.69
C GLY A 381 -13.17 31.72 6.27
N LEU A 382 -13.35 31.94 4.96
CA LEU A 382 -13.97 33.15 4.39
C LEU A 382 -15.50 33.01 4.33
N LEU A 383 -16.03 31.86 3.90
CA LEU A 383 -17.47 31.58 3.90
C LEU A 383 -18.07 31.63 5.32
N ARG A 384 -17.32 31.29 6.37
CA ARG A 384 -17.76 31.51 7.77
C ARG A 384 -17.90 32.98 8.16
N GLN A 385 -17.22 33.89 7.47
CA GLN A 385 -17.31 35.34 7.69
C GLN A 385 -18.36 36.00 6.79
N SER A 386 -18.75 35.34 5.70
CA SER A 386 -19.74 35.82 4.74
C SER A 386 -20.45 34.61 4.12
N PRO A 387 -21.52 34.08 4.76
CA PRO A 387 -22.16 32.82 4.35
C PRO A 387 -22.88 32.91 3.00
N ASP A 388 -23.28 34.11 2.60
CA ASP A 388 -23.97 34.39 1.33
C ASP A 388 -23.01 34.55 0.13
N ALA A 389 -21.70 34.42 0.33
CA ALA A 389 -20.70 34.60 -0.71
C ALA A 389 -20.72 33.47 -1.76
N HIS A 390 -20.56 33.84 -3.03
CA HIS A 390 -20.59 32.93 -4.16
C HIS A 390 -19.19 32.62 -4.70
N LEU A 391 -18.96 31.35 -5.04
CA LEU A 391 -17.67 30.86 -5.56
C LEU A 391 -17.72 30.70 -7.07
N PHE A 392 -16.71 31.25 -7.76
CA PHE A 392 -16.54 31.11 -9.20
C PHE A 392 -15.11 30.69 -9.56
N ASP A 393 -14.93 30.09 -10.74
CA ASP A 393 -13.61 29.91 -11.33
C ASP A 393 -13.13 31.16 -12.08
N LYS A 394 -11.91 31.09 -12.64
CA LYS A 394 -11.30 32.18 -13.42
C LYS A 394 -12.05 32.52 -14.72
N GLU A 395 -12.94 31.64 -15.19
CA GLU A 395 -13.82 31.88 -16.34
C GLU A 395 -15.19 32.45 -15.93
N GLY A 396 -15.44 32.66 -14.63
CA GLY A 396 -16.69 33.18 -14.09
C GLY A 396 -17.81 32.15 -14.00
N ARG A 397 -17.50 30.84 -14.06
CA ARG A 397 -18.48 29.77 -13.84
C ARG A 397 -18.61 29.50 -12.35
N GLY A 398 -19.84 29.36 -11.85
CA GLY A 398 -20.09 28.99 -10.46
C GLY A 398 -19.54 27.60 -10.16
N ILE A 399 -18.84 27.45 -9.03
CA ILE A 399 -18.23 26.20 -8.58
C ILE A 399 -18.64 25.88 -7.14
N ILE A 400 -18.63 24.61 -6.75
CA ILE A 400 -18.81 24.22 -5.35
C ILE A 400 -17.47 24.16 -4.62
N LEU A 401 -17.51 24.16 -3.28
CA LEU A 401 -16.32 24.13 -2.42
C LEU A 401 -15.37 22.97 -2.74
N GLU A 402 -15.92 21.81 -3.13
CA GLU A 402 -15.16 20.60 -3.49
C GLU A 402 -14.32 20.78 -4.77
N ASP A 403 -14.79 21.58 -5.71
CA ASP A 403 -14.10 21.86 -6.99
C ASP A 403 -12.92 22.84 -6.83
N CYS A 404 -12.84 23.56 -5.70
CA CYS A 404 -11.81 24.56 -5.45
C CYS A 404 -10.37 23.99 -5.46
N VAL A 405 -10.20 22.67 -5.29
CA VAL A 405 -8.89 21.99 -5.38
C VAL A 405 -8.47 21.74 -6.84
N ASN A 406 -9.41 21.76 -7.78
CA ASN A 406 -9.18 21.45 -9.19
C ASN A 406 -8.95 22.70 -10.06
N VAL A 407 -9.32 23.89 -9.58
CA VAL A 407 -9.06 25.18 -10.25
C VAL A 407 -7.77 25.86 -9.76
N ASP A 408 -7.13 26.66 -10.61
CA ASP A 408 -5.90 27.42 -10.24
C ASP A 408 -6.20 28.75 -9.57
N CYS A 409 -7.40 29.26 -9.78
CA CYS A 409 -7.90 30.49 -9.18
C CYS A 409 -9.36 30.30 -8.77
N VAL A 410 -9.67 30.66 -7.52
CA VAL A 410 -11.04 30.76 -7.00
C VAL A 410 -11.36 32.23 -6.86
N LEU A 411 -12.43 32.67 -7.50
CA LEU A 411 -13.01 33.99 -7.29
C LEU A 411 -14.10 33.84 -6.21
N ILE A 412 -14.10 34.72 -5.22
CA ILE A 412 -15.16 34.79 -4.21
C ILE A 412 -15.83 36.14 -4.39
N ASP A 413 -17.10 36.15 -4.75
CA ASP A 413 -17.91 37.36 -4.78
C ASP A 413 -18.72 37.46 -3.49
N MET A 414 -18.58 38.58 -2.79
CA MET A 414 -19.29 38.87 -1.55
C MET A 414 -20.30 39.99 -1.85
N GLU A 415 -21.48 39.59 -2.33
CA GLU A 415 -22.68 40.43 -2.21
C GLU A 415 -23.02 40.59 -0.71
N LEU A 416 -23.55 41.76 -0.35
CA LEU A 416 -23.85 42.19 1.03
C LEU A 416 -25.33 42.55 1.17
#